data_AF-A0A7W7R5G6-F1
#
_entry.id   AF-A0A7W7R5G6-F1
#
_cell.length_a   1.000
_cell.length_b   1.000
_cell.length_c   1.000
_cell.angle_alpha   90.00
_cell.angle_beta   90.00
_cell.angle_gamma   90.00
#
_symmetry.space_group_name_H-M   'P 1'
#
loop_
_entity.id
_entity.type
_entity.pdbx_description
1 polymer ?
#
loop_
_entity_poly.entity_id
_entity_poly.type
_entity_poly.pdbx_seq_one_letter_code
_entity_poly.pdbx_strand_id
1 'polypeptide(L)'
;MSEVARFSVVKVFDLKGRGGLLVAGVIRSGVIQGGMTFRDEETARTVRVIGIELHSARPEPDAATLVVDRRDTEAVKEGAEWVVVDS
;
A
#
# COMPACT_ATOMS: atom_id res chain seq x y z
N MET A 1 -18.18 9.32 10.56
CA MET A 1 -16.94 9.66 9.85
C MET A 1 -16.31 8.35 9.44
N SER A 2 -16.01 8.16 8.15
CA SER A 2 -15.21 7.03 7.69
C SER A 2 -13.84 7.10 8.37
N GLU A 3 -13.38 5.98 8.91
CA GLU A 3 -12.06 5.88 9.52
C GLU A 3 -10.99 6.08 8.44
N VAL A 4 -9.98 6.91 8.72
CA VAL A 4 -8.88 7.19 7.78
C VAL A 4 -8.07 5.90 7.58
N ALA A 5 -7.91 5.50 6.31
CA ALA A 5 -7.18 4.29 5.99
C ALA A 5 -5.68 4.42 6.28
N ARG A 6 -5.10 3.42 6.94
CA ARG A 6 -3.67 3.33 7.26
C ARG A 6 -3.09 1.98 6.89
N PHE A 7 -1.83 1.99 6.44
CA PHE A 7 -1.14 0.79 6.00
C PHE A 7 0.33 0.81 6.44
N SER A 8 0.78 -0.28 7.06
CA SER A 8 2.20 -0.48 7.40
C SER A 8 2.87 -1.38 6.38
N VAL A 9 3.94 -0.89 5.74
CA VAL A 9 4.71 -1.65 4.77
C VAL A 9 5.63 -2.64 5.46
N VAL A 10 5.46 -3.93 5.16
CA VAL A 10 6.31 -5.00 5.69
C VAL A 10 7.37 -5.41 4.69
N LYS A 11 6.99 -5.61 3.42
CA LYS A 11 7.89 -6.12 2.39
C LYS A 11 7.60 -5.52 1.03
N VAL A 12 8.65 -5.28 0.24
CA VAL A 12 8.56 -4.72 -1.11
C VAL A 12 9.14 -5.71 -2.12
N PHE A 13 8.40 -5.97 -3.20
CA PHE A 13 8.83 -6.84 -4.29
C PHE A 13 8.74 -6.11 -5.64
N ASP A 14 9.90 -5.83 -6.24
CA ASP A 14 10.00 -5.32 -7.60
C ASP A 14 10.15 -6.47 -8.60
N LEU A 15 9.02 -6.89 -9.16
CA LEU A 15 8.99 -7.87 -10.23
C LEU A 15 9.00 -7.12 -11.57
N LYS A 16 10.16 -7.06 -12.22
CA LYS A 16 10.41 -6.26 -13.44
C LYS A 16 9.42 -6.49 -14.59
N GLY A 17 8.68 -7.60 -14.63
CA GLY A 17 7.64 -7.88 -15.63
C GLY A 17 6.20 -7.46 -15.26
N ARG A 18 5.95 -6.96 -14.04
CA ARG A 18 4.61 -6.53 -13.60
C ARG A 18 4.38 -5.03 -13.78
N GLY A 19 3.14 -4.63 -14.03
CA GLY A 19 2.75 -3.22 -14.23
C GLY A 19 2.91 -2.32 -12.99
N GLY A 20 3.14 -2.89 -11.80
CA GLY A 20 3.29 -2.17 -10.53
C GLY A 20 4.28 -2.85 -9.59
N LEU A 21 4.68 -2.12 -8.56
CA LEU A 21 5.47 -2.61 -7.43
C LEU A 21 4.55 -3.33 -6.45
N LEU A 22 4.91 -4.52 -5.97
CA LEU A 22 4.10 -5.23 -4.98
C LEU A 22 4.58 -4.87 -3.58
N VAL A 23 3.63 -4.48 -2.74
CA VAL A 23 3.90 -4.01 -1.38
C VAL A 23 3.03 -4.82 -0.43
N ALA A 24 3.65 -5.76 0.28
CA ALA A 24 3.00 -6.54 1.30
C ALA A 24 3.05 -5.80 2.64
N GLY A 25 1.96 -5.84 3.39
CA GLY A 25 1.85 -5.11 4.63
C GLY A 25 0.54 -5.38 5.36
N VAL A 26 0.24 -4.53 6.35
CA VAL A 26 -0.89 -4.70 7.25
C VAL A 26 -1.77 -3.46 7.19
N ILE A 27 -3.07 -3.65 6.97
CA ILE A 27 -4.09 -2.60 7.11
C ILE A 27 -4.25 -2.32 8.61
N ARG A 28 -3.94 -1.11 9.05
CA ARG A 28 -4.04 -0.71 10.46
C ARG A 28 -5.40 -0.15 10.83
N SER A 29 -6.06 0.48 9.87
CA SER A 29 -7.38 1.09 10.02
C SER A 29 -8.01 1.36 8.67
N GLY A 30 -9.33 1.55 8.65
CA GLY A 30 -10.08 1.93 7.45
C GLY A 30 -10.12 0.85 6.36
N VAL A 31 -10.60 1.25 5.18
CA VAL A 31 -10.75 0.38 4.00
C VAL A 31 -9.83 0.90 2.91
N ILE A 32 -9.04 0.00 2.31
CA ILE A 32 -8.14 0.31 1.20
C ILE A 32 -8.74 -0.22 -0.10
N GLN A 33 -8.69 0.59 -1.15
CA GLN A 33 -9.12 0.26 -2.50
C GLN A 33 -8.08 0.68 -3.54
N GLY A 34 -8.11 0.06 -4.72
CA GLY A 34 -7.34 0.54 -5.87
C GLY A 34 -7.81 1.94 -6.29
N GLY A 35 -6.87 2.80 -6.66
CA GLY A 35 -7.10 4.21 -7.00
C GLY A 35 -6.77 5.18 -5.86
N MET A 36 -6.62 4.71 -4.62
CA MET A 36 -6.28 5.55 -3.48
C MET A 36 -4.84 6.05 -3.53
N THR A 37 -4.64 7.28 -3.06
CA THR A 37 -3.32 7.86 -2.85
C THR A 37 -3.02 7.92 -1.36
N PHE A 38 -1.86 7.40 -0.98
CA PHE A 38 -1.35 7.49 0.37
C PHE A 38 -0.19 8.47 0.44
N ARG A 39 0.04 8.99 1.63
CA ARG A 39 1.23 9.74 1.99
C ARG A 39 2.00 8.96 3.04
N ASP A 40 3.28 8.83 2.83
CA ASP A 40 4.22 8.31 3.81
C ASP A 40 4.35 9.29 4.98
N GLU A 41 4.13 8.81 6.21
CA GLU A 41 4.09 9.65 7.41
C GLU A 41 5.46 10.26 7.78
N GLU A 42 6.57 9.63 7.38
CA GLU A 42 7.93 10.11 7.69
C GLU A 42 8.44 11.08 6.61
N THR A 43 8.30 10.72 5.34
CA THR A 43 8.91 11.43 4.21
C THR A 43 7.97 12.42 3.52
N ALA A 44 6.68 12.37 3.84
CA ALA A 44 5.60 13.10 3.17
C ALA A 44 5.48 12.84 1.66
N ARG A 45 6.21 11.87 1.10
CA ARG A 45 6.09 11.46 -0.30
C ARG A 45 4.77 10.73 -0.52
N THR A 46 4.19 10.87 -1.70
CA THR A 46 2.96 10.20 -2.07
C THR A 46 3.23 8.89 -2.81
N VAL A 47 2.34 7.93 -2.60
CA VAL A 47 2.34 6.63 -3.28
C VAL A 47 0.92 6.32 -3.76
N ARG A 48 0.79 6.01 -5.04
CA ARG A 48 -0.50 5.68 -5.67
C ARG A 48 -0.70 4.18 -5.70
N VAL A 49 -1.76 3.71 -5.05
CA VAL A 49 -2.18 2.32 -5.12
C VAL A 49 -3.07 2.14 -6.34
N ILE A 50 -2.65 1.33 -7.30
CA ILE A 50 -3.39 1.06 -8.54
C ILE A 50 -4.20 -0.24 -8.49
N GLY A 51 -4.01 -1.05 -7.44
CA GLY A 51 -4.75 -2.30 -7.24
C GLY A 51 -4.40 -2.99 -5.93
N ILE A 52 -5.11 -4.09 -5.66
CA ILE A 52 -4.92 -4.96 -4.50
C ILE A 52 -4.86 -6.40 -4.98
N GLU A 53 -3.87 -7.17 -4.54
CA GLU A 53 -3.84 -8.60 -4.79
C GLU A 53 -4.59 -9.35 -3.69
N LEU A 54 -5.70 -9.97 -4.08
CA LEU A 54 -6.48 -10.81 -3.20
C LEU A 54 -5.85 -12.20 -3.12
N HIS A 55 -5.35 -12.52 -1.93
CA HIS A 55 -4.89 -13.87 -1.60
C HIS A 55 -6.05 -14.63 -0.96
N SER A 56 -6.37 -15.82 -1.49
CA SER A 56 -7.47 -16.68 -1.00
C SER A 56 -7.14 -17.40 0.31
N ALA A 57 -5.85 -17.56 0.64
CA ALA A 57 -5.37 -18.03 1.92
C ALA A 57 -4.51 -16.93 2.54
N ARG A 58 -5.09 -16.13 3.44
CA ARG A 58 -4.34 -15.16 4.23
C ARG A 58 -4.12 -15.73 5.63
N PRO A 59 -2.87 -15.78 6.13
CA PRO A 59 -2.62 -16.18 7.50
C PRO A 59 -3.19 -15.16 8.50
N GLU A 60 -3.19 -13.86 8.16
CA GLU A 60 -3.83 -12.80 8.95
C GLU A 60 -4.96 -12.07 8.20
N PRO A 61 -6.09 -11.74 8.86
CA PRO A 61 -7.21 -11.02 8.24
C PRO A 61 -6.83 -9.65 7.64
N ASP A 62 -5.91 -8.94 8.30
CA ASP A 62 -5.54 -7.58 7.95
C ASP A 62 -4.30 -7.49 7.05
N ALA A 63 -3.67 -8.63 6.73
CA ALA A 63 -2.56 -8.68 5.80
C ALA A 63 -3.07 -8.41 4.37
N ALA A 64 -2.39 -7.55 3.62
CA ALA A 64 -2.72 -7.25 2.24
C ALA A 64 -1.47 -7.02 1.40
N THR A 65 -1.59 -7.29 0.09
CA THR A 65 -0.58 -6.87 -0.89
C THR A 65 -1.20 -5.82 -1.78
N LEU A 66 -0.63 -4.62 -1.73
CA LEU A 66 -1.01 -3.48 -2.57
C LEU A 66 -0.14 -3.48 -3.82
N VAL A 67 -0.72 -3.08 -4.94
CA VAL A 67 0.00 -2.82 -6.18
C VAL A 67 0.18 -1.32 -6.29
N VAL A 68 1.42 -0.86 -6.22
CA VAL A 68 1.80 0.56 -6.30
C VAL A 68 2.23 0.92 -7.72
N ASP A 69 1.90 2.13 -8.15
CA ASP A 69 2.33 2.67 -9.44
C ASP A 69 3.86 2.67 -9.54
N ARG A 70 4.40 2.14 -10.65
CA ARG A 70 5.85 2.08 -10.92
C ARG A 70 6.53 3.44 -10.77
N ARG A 71 5.84 4.54 -11.10
CA ARG A 71 6.36 5.91 -11.01
C ARG A 71 6.69 6.33 -9.58
N ASP A 72 6.11 5.67 -8.58
CA ASP A 72 6.28 6.00 -7.17
C ASP A 72 7.25 5.04 -6.46
N THR A 73 7.95 4.16 -7.21
CA THR A 73 8.82 3.12 -6.64
C THR A 73 9.88 3.67 -5.68
N GLU A 74 10.47 4.82 -6.01
CA GLU A 74 11.48 5.46 -5.15
C GLU A 74 10.93 6.02 -3.83
N ALA A 75 9.61 6.18 -3.72
CA ALA A 75 8.93 6.64 -2.52
C ALA A 75 8.51 5.49 -1.59
N VAL A 76 8.67 4.24 -2.03
CA VAL A 76 8.25 3.05 -1.26
C VAL A 76 9.44 2.47 -0.51
N LYS A 77 9.29 2.26 0.80
CA LYS A 77 10.30 1.68 1.67
C LYS A 77 9.68 0.66 2.62
N GLU A 78 10.42 -0.42 2.89
CA GLU A 78 10.05 -1.36 3.95
C GLU A 78 10.05 -0.65 5.32
N GLY A 79 9.05 -0.92 6.15
CA GLY A 79 8.85 -0.27 7.44
C GLY A 79 8.15 1.10 7.39
N ALA A 80 7.74 1.57 6.20
CA ALA A 80 6.99 2.80 6.07
C ALA A 80 5.56 2.71 6.63
N GLU A 81 5.08 3.81 7.18
CA GLU A 81 3.70 3.98 7.64
C GLU A 81 2.98 4.96 6.71
N TRP A 82 1.85 4.53 6.16
CA TRP A 82 1.11 5.26 5.14
C TRP A 82 -0.27 5.65 5.63
N VAL A 83 -0.70 6.86 5.30
CA VAL A 83 -2.04 7.39 5.59
C VAL A 83 -2.68 7.88 4.30
N VAL A 84 -3.97 7.55 4.09
CA VAL A 84 -4.69 8.00 2.90
C VAL A 84 -4.84 9.53 2.89
N VAL A 85 -4.65 10.16 1.73
CA VAL A 85 -4.76 11.62 1.55
C VAL A 85 -5.86 12.04 0.60
N ASP A 86 -6.39 11.13 -0.22
CA ASP A 86 -7.57 11.33 -1.05
C ASP A 86 -8.46 10.08 -0.99
N SER A 87 -9.73 10.27 -0.61
CA SER A 87 -10.80 9.25 -0.57
C SER A 87 -11.95 9.66 -1.47
#